data_AF-A0A1B1ZMG6-F1
#
_entry.id   AF-A0A1B1ZMG6-F1
#
_cell.length_a   1.000
_cell.length_b   1.000
_cell.length_c   1.000
_cell.angle_alpha   90.00
_cell.angle_beta   90.00
_cell.angle_gamma   90.00
#
_symmetry.space_group_name_H-M   'P 1'
#
loop_
_entity.id
_entity.type
_entity.pdbx_description
1 polymer ?
#
loop_
_entity_poly.entity_id
_entity_poly.type
_entity_poly.pdbx_seq_one_letter_code
_entity_poly.pdbx_strand_id
1 'polypeptide(L)'
;MTDVSNRKPRQVHFTLDGRKLVTDASRMPAAAILRLGGLDPAGYDLKQVRPGHREPIGYADTDEVAISNGDKFVSVRQTATVA
;
A
#
# COMPACT_ATOMS: atom_id res chain seq x y z
N MET A 1 29.50 -4.06 24.01
CA MET A 1 28.36 -3.27 24.51
C MET A 1 27.67 -2.62 23.32
N THR A 2 26.76 -3.35 22.66
CA THR A 2 25.62 -2.77 21.93
C THR A 2 24.54 -3.84 21.82
N ASP A 3 23.39 -3.55 22.39
CA ASP A 3 22.16 -4.34 22.36
C ASP A 3 21.79 -4.66 20.90
N VAL A 4 21.83 -5.95 20.53
CA VAL A 4 21.21 -6.46 19.30
C VAL A 4 19.71 -6.38 19.51
N SER A 5 19.16 -5.18 19.36
CA SER A 5 17.77 -4.90 19.72
C SER A 5 16.84 -5.93 19.11
N ASN A 6 16.34 -6.80 19.99
CA ASN A 6 15.22 -7.70 19.82
C ASN A 6 13.94 -6.88 19.59
N ARG A 7 13.93 -6.02 18.57
CA ARG A 7 12.69 -5.41 18.07
C ARG A 7 12.10 -6.46 17.16
N LYS A 8 11.12 -7.20 17.69
CA LYS A 8 10.17 -7.91 16.82
C LYS A 8 9.77 -6.94 15.69
N PRO A 9 9.88 -7.32 14.41
CA PRO A 9 9.43 -6.45 13.34
C PRO A 9 7.99 -6.05 13.64
N ARG A 10 7.74 -4.75 13.76
CA ARG A 10 6.41 -4.24 14.09
C ARG A 10 5.55 -4.46 12.86
N GLN A 11 4.81 -5.56 12.86
CA GLN A 11 3.86 -5.87 11.81
C GLN A 11 2.87 -4.71 11.66
N VAL A 12 2.66 -4.31 10.41
CA VAL A 12 1.70 -3.30 10.00
C VAL A 12 0.55 -4.01 9.31
N HIS A 13 -0.66 -3.81 9.84
CA HIS A 13 -1.89 -4.39 9.35
C HIS A 13 -2.69 -3.32 8.61
N PHE A 14 -3.03 -3.57 7.35
CA PHE A 14 -3.77 -2.64 6.50
C PHE A 14 -4.75 -3.41 5.62
N THR A 15 -5.55 -2.71 4.83
CA THR A 15 -6.43 -3.34 3.84
C THR A 15 -6.17 -2.84 2.43
N LEU A 16 -6.25 -3.74 1.45
CA LEU A 16 -6.30 -3.43 0.02
C LEU A 16 -7.57 -4.07 -0.55
N ASP A 17 -8.45 -3.27 -1.14
CA ASP A 17 -9.77 -3.71 -1.65
C ASP A 17 -10.60 -4.45 -0.57
N GLY A 18 -10.48 -3.99 0.68
CA GLY A 18 -11.13 -4.61 1.84
C GLY A 18 -10.47 -5.90 2.35
N ARG A 19 -9.50 -6.47 1.64
CA ARG A 19 -8.74 -7.64 2.08
C ARG A 19 -7.67 -7.22 3.08
N LYS A 20 -7.60 -7.90 4.23
CA LYS A 20 -6.59 -7.65 5.25
C LYS A 20 -5.24 -8.19 4.80
N LEU A 21 -4.22 -7.34 4.85
CA LEU A 21 -2.83 -7.66 4.56
C LEU A 21 -1.95 -7.30 5.76
N VAL A 22 -0.78 -7.94 5.83
CA VAL A 22 0.23 -7.69 6.86
C VAL A 22 1.61 -7.64 6.22
N THR A 23 2.44 -6.72 6.69
CA THR A 23 3.84 -6.59 6.29
C THR A 23 4.69 -6.14 7.48
N ASP A 24 5.98 -6.39 7.43
CA ASP A 24 7.01 -5.87 8.35
C ASP A 24 7.60 -4.53 7.90
N ALA A 25 7.36 -4.13 6.65
CA ALA A 25 7.83 -2.86 6.09
C ALA A 25 6.77 -1.76 6.25
N SER A 26 7.07 -0.75 7.06
CA SER A 26 6.21 0.43 7.23
C SER A 26 6.32 1.46 6.10
N ARG A 27 7.22 1.25 5.13
CA ARG A 27 7.35 2.06 3.92
C ARG A 27 7.77 1.18 2.74
N MET A 28 7.11 1.33 1.61
CA MET A 28 7.46 0.61 0.37
C MET A 28 6.88 1.31 -0.87
N PRO A 29 7.36 0.97 -2.08
CA PRO A 29 6.76 1.46 -3.31
C PRO A 29 5.29 1.05 -3.46
N ALA A 30 4.46 1.90 -4.06
CA ALA A 30 3.05 1.60 -4.32
C ALA A 30 2.85 0.28 -5.10
N ALA A 31 3.72 0.02 -6.07
CA ALA A 31 3.76 -1.23 -6.82
C ALA A 31 3.98 -2.47 -5.93
N ALA A 32 4.73 -2.35 -4.84
CA ALA A 32 4.94 -3.44 -3.89
C ALA A 32 3.66 -3.75 -3.09
N ILE A 33 2.90 -2.71 -2.73
CA ILE A 33 1.61 -2.87 -2.03
C ILE A 33 0.59 -3.61 -2.91
N LEU A 34 0.52 -3.28 -4.19
CA LEU A 34 -0.33 -3.99 -5.16
C LEU A 34 0.05 -5.46 -5.27
N ARG A 35 1.36 -5.75 -5.37
CA ARG A 35 1.87 -7.13 -5.42
C ARG A 35 1.54 -7.93 -4.15
N LEU A 36 1.54 -7.32 -2.97
CA LEU A 36 1.08 -7.98 -1.73
C LEU A 36 -0.39 -8.42 -1.82
N GLY A 37 -1.23 -7.69 -2.57
CA GLY A 37 -2.61 -8.06 -2.87
C GLY A 37 -2.76 -9.10 -3.99
N GLY A 38 -1.67 -9.45 -4.68
CA GLY A 38 -1.68 -10.29 -5.88
C GLY A 38 -2.05 -9.54 -7.16
N LEU A 39 -1.89 -8.22 -7.19
CA LEU A 39 -2.20 -7.37 -8.35
C LEU A 39 -0.93 -6.96 -9.10
N ASP A 40 -1.05 -6.84 -10.42
CA ASP A 40 0.03 -6.35 -11.29
C ASP A 40 -0.03 -4.81 -11.39
N PRO A 41 1.01 -4.06 -10.96
CA PRO A 41 1.06 -2.61 -11.11
C PRO A 41 0.96 -2.13 -12.56
N ALA A 42 1.29 -2.96 -13.56
CA ALA A 42 1.13 -2.60 -14.96
C ALA A 42 -0.34 -2.45 -15.41
N GLY A 43 -1.30 -2.88 -14.60
CA GLY A 43 -2.74 -2.77 -14.90
C GLY A 43 -3.57 -2.13 -13.79
N TYR A 44 -2.95 -1.74 -12.68
CA TYR A 44 -3.64 -1.22 -11.51
C TYR A 44 -2.86 -0.09 -10.86
N ASP A 45 -3.56 0.99 -10.52
CA ASP A 45 -3.03 2.06 -9.68
C ASP A 45 -3.41 1.83 -8.22
N LEU A 46 -2.52 2.23 -7.31
CA LEU A 46 -2.81 2.24 -5.88
C LEU A 46 -3.41 3.59 -5.48
N LYS A 47 -4.51 3.57 -4.72
CA LYS A 47 -5.01 4.77 -4.04
C LYS A 47 -5.24 4.53 -2.55
N GLN A 48 -4.96 5.53 -1.71
CA GLN A 48 -5.28 5.51 -0.28
C GLN A 48 -6.60 6.23 -0.01
N VAL A 49 -7.48 5.58 0.74
CA VAL A 49 -8.70 6.18 1.27
C VAL A 49 -8.36 6.87 2.57
N ARG A 50 -8.50 8.20 2.62
CA ARG A 50 -8.25 8.98 3.84
C ARG A 50 -9.56 9.48 4.45
N PRO A 51 -9.75 9.37 5.77
CA PRO A 51 -10.88 9.99 6.46
C PRO A 51 -10.92 11.49 6.18
N GLY A 52 -12.10 12.02 5.85
CA GLY A 52 -12.29 13.45 5.55
C GLY A 52 -11.92 13.88 4.13
N HIS A 53 -11.35 13.00 3.29
CA HIS A 53 -11.14 13.28 1.88
C HIS A 53 -12.27 12.69 1.04
N ARG A 54 -12.81 13.50 0.11
CA ARG A 54 -13.89 13.06 -0.79
C ARG A 54 -13.40 12.01 -1.80
N GLU A 55 -12.15 12.13 -2.24
CA GLU A 55 -11.55 11.25 -3.24
C GLU A 55 -10.29 10.55 -2.69
N PRO A 56 -10.04 9.29 -3.07
CA PRO A 56 -8.81 8.60 -2.71
C PRO A 56 -7.58 9.27 -3.34
N ILE A 57 -6.49 9.34 -2.58
CA ILE A 57 -5.21 9.88 -3.04
C ILE A 57 -4.49 8.80 -3.85
N GLY A 58 -4.17 9.10 -5.12
CA GLY A 58 -3.42 8.18 -5.98
C GLY A 58 -1.92 8.25 -5.76
N TYR A 59 -1.25 7.12 -5.99
CA TYR A 59 0.19 6.97 -5.97
C TYR A 59 0.67 6.38 -7.30
N ALA A 60 1.77 6.90 -7.83
CA ALA A 60 2.48 6.25 -8.93
C ALA A 60 3.22 5.01 -8.41
N ASP A 61 3.52 4.06 -9.30
CA ASP A 61 4.16 2.78 -8.97
C ASP A 61 5.43 2.91 -8.12
N THR A 62 6.22 3.96 -8.38
CA THR A 62 7.50 4.24 -7.72
C THR A 62 7.38 5.08 -6.46
N ASP A 63 6.20 5.60 -6.13
CA ASP A 63 6.01 6.45 -4.95
C ASP A 63 6.23 5.63 -3.69
N GLU A 64 7.09 6.12 -2.79
CA GLU A 64 7.29 5.50 -1.50
C GLU A 64 6.15 5.85 -0.53
N VAL A 65 5.26 4.87 -0.33
CA VAL A 65 4.08 4.96 0.52
C VAL A 65 4.43 4.52 1.93
N ALA A 66 4.18 5.40 2.91
CA ALA A 66 4.19 5.02 4.32
C ALA A 66 2.88 4.31 4.68
N ILE A 67 2.98 3.16 5.34
CA ILE A 67 1.84 2.32 5.72
C ILE A 67 1.73 2.31 7.24
N SER A 68 0.53 2.58 7.74
CA SER A 68 0.16 2.55 9.15
C SER A 68 -0.93 1.51 9.43
N ASN A 69 -1.04 1.11 10.70
CA ASN A 69 -2.09 0.20 11.12
C ASN A 69 -3.48 0.80 10.84
N GLY A 70 -4.33 0.03 10.16
CA GLY A 70 -5.69 0.42 9.81
C GLY A 70 -5.80 1.22 8.51
N ASP A 71 -4.68 1.48 7.82
CA ASP A 71 -4.71 2.14 6.51
C ASP A 71 -5.55 1.35 5.52
N LYS A 72 -6.25 2.09 4.67
CA LYS A 72 -7.15 1.55 3.65
C LYS A 72 -6.68 1.99 2.28
N PHE A 73 -6.38 1.01 1.46
CA PHE A 73 -6.03 1.19 0.07
C PHE A 73 -7.07 0.52 -0.83
N VAL A 74 -7.19 1.03 -2.03
CA VAL A 74 -7.99 0.47 -3.11
C VAL A 74 -7.12 0.39 -4.36
N SER A 75 -7.32 -0.66 -5.14
CA SER A 75 -6.78 -0.76 -6.49
C SER A 75 -7.78 -0.18 -7.47
N VAL A 76 -7.27 0.55 -8.46
CA VAL A 76 -8.07 1.06 -9.57
C VAL A 76 -7.48 0.49 -10.84
N ARG A 77 -8.27 -0.25 -11.60
CA ARG A 77 -7.81 -0.79 -12.88
C ARG A 77 -7.50 0.37 -13.83
N GLN A 78 -6.27 0.40 -14.34
CA GLN A 78 -5.89 1.35 -15.38
C GLN A 78 -6.72 1.04 -16.62
N THR A 79 -7.57 1.97 -17.02
CA THR A 79 -8.19 1.92 -18.35
C THR A 79 -7.23 2.59 -19.31
N ALA A 80 -6.68 1.83 -20.26
CA ALA A 80 -5.95 2.42 -21.36
C ALA A 80 -6.83 3.50 -22.02
N THR A 81 -6.31 4.72 -22.15
CA THR A 81 -6.92 5.69 -23.06
C THR A 81 -6.70 5.10 -24.45
N VAL A 82 -7.76 4.61 -25.08
CA VAL A 82 -7.73 4.27 -26.50
C VAL A 82 -7.45 5.58 -27.21
N ALA A 83 -6.26 5.69 -27.80
CA ALA A 83 -5.83 6.83 -28.59
C ALA A 83 -6.59 6.92 -29.92
#